data_AF-A0A7V3NIC0-F1
#
_entry.id   AF-A0A7V3NIC0-F1
#
_cell.length_a   1.000
_cell.length_b   1.000
_cell.length_c   1.000
_cell.angle_alpha   90.00
_cell.angle_beta   90.00
_cell.angle_gamma   90.00
#
_symmetry.space_group_name_H-M   'P 1'
#
loop_
_entity.id
_entity.type
_entity.pdbx_description
1 polymer ?
#
loop_
_entity_poly.entity_id
_entity_poly.type
_entity_poly.pdbx_seq_one_letter_code
_entity_poly.pdbx_strand_id
1 'polypeptide(L)'
;MAAEVPPAAPGMPGRLKSGLLFALLGFLLGLGVGFLASICTVPVAALLGAAAGYLAARWEGAPTVAHARQAGSLAGLLAGVGHTLGALAGGALAALWAGQTVLTWLVQTRDLPWDPSLFWVSAAGTISCVGGLGLVLAVGFGALGGATWYGWRGPGRQAAEVPGEGPLSAPGRSAVVWMAGILGLLVCCVAGFILLSVLVWTGGTGF
;
A
#
# COMPACT_ATOMS: atom_id res chain seq x y z
N MET A 1 2.44 -30.14 -30.16
CA MET A 1 2.60 -29.08 -31.18
C MET A 1 3.08 -27.84 -30.44
N ALA A 2 4.40 -27.61 -30.43
CA ALA A 2 5.00 -26.46 -29.79
C ALA A 2 4.89 -25.27 -30.75
N ALA A 3 4.14 -24.23 -30.37
CA ALA A 3 4.09 -22.99 -31.12
C ALA A 3 5.42 -22.25 -30.92
N GLU A 4 6.19 -22.07 -31.99
CA GLU A 4 7.32 -21.14 -32.01
C GLU A 4 6.78 -19.74 -31.74
N VAL A 5 7.14 -19.19 -30.58
CA VAL A 5 6.86 -17.81 -30.22
C VAL A 5 7.93 -16.94 -30.92
N PRO A 6 7.54 -15.99 -31.78
CA PRO A 6 8.49 -15.16 -32.52
C PRO A 6 9.37 -14.33 -31.57
N PRO A 7 10.64 -14.07 -31.92
CA PRO A 7 11.55 -13.30 -31.09
C PRO A 7 11.04 -11.88 -30.92
N ALA A 8 10.74 -11.51 -29.67
CA ALA A 8 10.30 -10.17 -29.32
C ALA A 8 11.38 -9.16 -29.73
N ALA A 9 10.98 -8.13 -30.48
CA ALA A 9 11.75 -6.90 -30.65
C ALA A 9 12.25 -6.40 -29.28
N PRO A 10 13.35 -5.60 -29.20
CA PRO A 10 13.85 -5.01 -27.96
C PRO A 10 12.89 -3.92 -27.43
N GLY A 11 11.66 -4.33 -27.14
CA GLY A 11 10.65 -3.60 -26.41
C GLY A 11 10.86 -3.89 -24.92
N MET A 12 10.64 -2.86 -24.12
CA MET A 12 10.70 -2.89 -22.66
C MET A 12 10.21 -4.24 -22.07
N PRO A 13 10.98 -4.87 -21.15
CA PRO A 13 10.60 -6.13 -20.50
C PRO A 13 9.15 -6.09 -20.04
N GLY A 14 8.37 -7.14 -20.33
CA GLY A 14 6.93 -7.18 -20.02
C GLY A 14 6.58 -6.82 -18.57
N ARG A 15 7.47 -7.16 -17.63
CA ARG A 15 7.41 -6.84 -16.19
C ARG A 15 7.36 -5.34 -15.87
N LEU A 16 8.02 -4.50 -16.68
CA LEU A 16 7.98 -3.04 -16.52
C LEU A 16 6.68 -2.45 -17.04
N LYS A 17 6.13 -2.99 -18.14
CA LYS A 17 4.86 -2.51 -18.72
C LYS A 17 3.67 -2.74 -17.80
N SER A 18 3.56 -3.95 -17.22
CA SER A 18 2.47 -4.26 -16.29
C SER A 18 2.63 -3.50 -14.97
N GLY A 19 3.86 -3.42 -14.43
CA GLY A 19 4.15 -2.65 -13.22
C GLY A 19 3.80 -1.16 -13.35
N LEU A 20 4.11 -0.54 -14.50
CA LEU A 20 3.81 0.87 -14.75
C LEU A 20 2.30 1.13 -14.86
N LEU A 21 1.54 0.20 -15.47
CA LEU A 21 0.09 0.31 -15.57
C LEU A 21 -0.56 0.27 -14.18
N PHE A 22 -0.10 -0.63 -13.30
CA PHE A 22 -0.58 -0.72 -11.93
C PHE A 22 -0.12 0.44 -11.05
N ALA A 23 1.07 1.00 -11.30
CA ALA A 23 1.52 2.22 -10.64
C ALA A 23 0.61 3.41 -11.01
N LEU A 24 0.25 3.55 -12.29
CA LEU A 24 -0.67 4.58 -12.76
C LEU A 24 -2.08 4.38 -12.18
N LEU A 25 -2.58 3.14 -12.18
CA LEU A 25 -3.89 2.82 -11.60
C LEU A 25 -3.91 3.07 -10.09
N GLY A 26 -2.85 2.68 -9.38
CA GLY A 26 -2.66 2.93 -7.96
C GLY A 26 -2.59 4.42 -7.64
N PHE A 27 -1.94 5.22 -8.49
CA PHE A 27 -1.89 6.67 -8.37
C PHE A 27 -3.28 7.31 -8.56
N LEU A 28 -4.00 6.95 -9.62
CA LEU A 28 -5.35 7.45 -9.87
C LEU A 28 -6.32 7.09 -8.74
N LEU A 29 -6.27 5.86 -8.25
CA LEU A 29 -7.10 5.45 -7.10
C LEU A 29 -6.66 6.14 -5.81
N GLY A 30 -5.35 6.29 -5.56
CA GLY A 30 -4.83 6.99 -4.38
C GLY A 30 -5.25 8.46 -4.37
N LEU A 31 -5.22 9.11 -5.53
CA LEU A 31 -5.64 10.50 -5.70
C LEU A 31 -7.16 10.66 -5.51
N GLY A 32 -7.96 9.81 -6.16
CA GLY A 32 -9.43 9.86 -6.05
C GLY A 32 -9.94 9.49 -4.66
N VAL A 33 -9.49 8.36 -4.10
CA VAL A 33 -9.93 7.88 -2.78
C VAL A 33 -9.34 8.73 -1.66
N GLY A 34 -8.10 9.19 -1.79
CA GLY A 34 -7.48 10.12 -0.82
C GLY A 34 -8.25 11.44 -0.72
N PHE A 35 -8.75 11.94 -1.86
CA PHE A 35 -9.56 13.16 -1.91
C PHE A 35 -10.98 12.97 -1.36
N LEU A 36 -11.68 11.88 -1.71
CA LEU A 36 -13.09 11.68 -1.35
C LEU A 36 -13.31 11.00 0.01
N ALA A 37 -12.41 10.09 0.40
CA ALA A 37 -12.60 9.20 1.55
C ALA A 37 -11.25 8.79 2.18
N SER A 38 -10.57 9.75 2.83
CA SER A 38 -9.26 9.53 3.48
C SER A 38 -9.21 8.33 4.43
N ILE A 39 -10.34 7.94 5.06
CA ILE A 39 -10.42 6.78 5.98
C ILE A 39 -10.49 5.43 5.25
N CYS A 40 -11.00 5.36 4.01
CA CYS A 40 -11.16 4.10 3.28
C CYS A 40 -9.95 3.72 2.41
N THR A 41 -8.90 4.54 2.44
CA THR A 41 -7.70 4.37 1.60
C THR A 41 -6.92 3.10 1.92
N VAL A 42 -6.82 2.73 3.20
CA VAL A 42 -6.04 1.57 3.68
C VAL A 42 -6.54 0.22 3.14
N PRO A 43 -7.83 -0.17 3.30
CA PRO A 43 -8.31 -1.44 2.77
C PRO A 43 -8.28 -1.50 1.24
N VAL A 44 -8.51 -0.35 0.58
CA VAL A 44 -8.44 -0.25 -0.88
C VAL A 44 -7.01 -0.48 -1.37
N ALA A 45 -6.00 0.10 -0.70
CA ALA A 45 -4.59 -0.12 -1.02
C ALA A 45 -4.18 -1.60 -0.88
N ALA A 46 -4.65 -2.27 0.17
CA ALA A 46 -4.40 -3.70 0.38
C ALA A 46 -5.00 -4.57 -0.74
N LEU A 47 -6.25 -4.31 -1.13
CA LEU A 47 -6.92 -5.02 -2.23
C LEU A 47 -6.23 -4.77 -3.57
N LEU A 48 -5.80 -3.52 -3.83
CA LEU A 48 -5.05 -3.14 -5.03
C LEU A 48 -3.70 -3.86 -5.11
N GLY A 49 -2.96 -3.91 -4.00
CA GLY A 49 -1.68 -4.62 -3.91
C GLY A 49 -1.85 -6.12 -4.19
N ALA A 50 -2.88 -6.74 -3.59
CA ALA A 50 -3.20 -8.15 -3.83
C ALA A 50 -3.54 -8.43 -5.30
N ALA A 51 -4.40 -7.60 -5.90
CA ALA A 51 -4.81 -7.74 -7.30
C ALA A 51 -3.63 -7.52 -8.26
N ALA A 52 -2.79 -6.51 -8.02
CA ALA A 52 -1.59 -6.23 -8.81
C ALA A 52 -0.58 -7.39 -8.72
N GLY A 53 -0.34 -7.93 -7.53
CA GLY A 53 0.54 -9.08 -7.32
C GLY A 53 0.04 -10.34 -8.02
N TYR A 54 -1.27 -10.60 -7.98
CA TYR A 54 -1.89 -11.73 -8.67
C TYR A 54 -1.77 -11.61 -10.20
N LEU A 55 -2.05 -10.43 -10.77
CA LEU A 55 -1.89 -10.21 -12.21
C LEU A 55 -0.42 -10.23 -12.66
N ALA A 56 0.50 -9.69 -11.87
CA ALA A 56 1.93 -9.73 -12.19
C ALA A 56 2.45 -11.17 -12.31
N ALA A 57 2.12 -12.03 -11.34
CA ALA A 57 2.47 -13.45 -11.39
C ALA A 57 1.83 -14.16 -12.60
N ARG A 58 0.58 -13.81 -12.94
CA ARG A 58 -0.12 -14.33 -14.11
C ARG A 58 0.58 -14.01 -15.43
N TRP A 59 1.05 -12.79 -15.59
CA TRP A 59 1.67 -12.30 -16.83
C TRP A 59 3.11 -12.81 -17.00
N GLU A 60 3.89 -12.86 -15.94
CA GLU A 60 5.26 -13.41 -15.97
C GLU A 60 5.29 -14.92 -16.16
N GLY A 61 4.22 -15.63 -15.81
CA GLY A 61 4.18 -17.07 -15.95
C GLY A 61 5.20 -17.78 -15.04
N ALA A 62 5.51 -17.20 -13.87
CA ALA A 62 6.67 -17.54 -13.03
C ALA A 62 6.91 -19.07 -12.89
N PRO A 63 8.14 -19.54 -13.16
CA PRO A 63 8.47 -20.97 -13.12
C PRO A 63 8.55 -21.52 -11.70
N THR A 64 9.00 -20.71 -10.73
CA THR A 64 9.15 -21.11 -9.32
C THR A 64 8.37 -20.20 -8.37
N VAL A 65 8.05 -20.71 -7.17
CA VAL A 65 7.37 -19.94 -6.11
C VAL A 65 8.18 -18.69 -5.74
N ALA A 66 9.51 -18.82 -5.64
CA ALA A 66 10.40 -17.71 -5.33
C ALA A 66 10.30 -16.58 -6.37
N HIS A 67 10.28 -16.93 -7.66
CA HIS A 67 10.08 -15.95 -8.74
C HIS A 67 8.69 -15.32 -8.70
N ALA A 68 7.64 -16.09 -8.39
CA ALA A 68 6.29 -15.57 -8.26
C ALA A 68 6.17 -14.55 -7.11
N ARG A 69 6.82 -14.82 -5.97
CA ARG A 69 6.87 -13.91 -4.81
C ARG A 69 7.64 -12.63 -5.12
N GLN A 70 8.81 -12.74 -5.74
CA GLN A 70 9.63 -11.57 -6.10
C GLN A 70 8.92 -10.68 -7.12
N ALA A 71 8.28 -11.27 -8.13
CA ALA A 71 7.48 -10.52 -9.10
C ALA A 71 6.28 -9.83 -8.45
N GLY A 72 5.58 -10.54 -7.54
CA GLY A 72 4.46 -9.99 -6.78
C GLY A 72 4.87 -8.85 -5.85
N SER A 73 6.01 -8.97 -5.15
CA SER A 73 6.51 -7.91 -4.26
C SER A 73 6.94 -6.67 -5.02
N LEU A 74 7.58 -6.82 -6.19
CA LEU A 74 7.99 -5.69 -7.03
C LEU A 74 6.77 -4.95 -7.62
N ALA A 75 5.77 -5.71 -8.09
CA ALA A 75 4.51 -5.12 -8.56
C ALA A 75 3.75 -4.42 -7.43
N GLY A 76 3.69 -5.04 -6.24
CA GLY A 76 3.11 -4.44 -5.04
C GLY A 76 3.84 -3.16 -4.60
N LEU A 77 5.17 -3.14 -4.71
CA LEU A 77 5.98 -1.95 -4.40
C LEU A 77 5.67 -0.81 -5.37
N LEU A 78 5.67 -1.07 -6.67
CA LEU A 78 5.37 -0.04 -7.69
C LEU A 78 3.94 0.50 -7.52
N ALA A 79 2.96 -0.38 -7.32
CA ALA A 79 1.58 0.01 -7.05
C ALA A 79 1.45 0.81 -5.75
N GLY A 80 2.14 0.37 -4.69
CA GLY A 80 2.17 1.05 -3.40
C GLY A 80 2.79 2.44 -3.48
N VAL A 81 3.91 2.59 -4.20
CA VAL A 81 4.56 3.90 -4.41
C VAL A 81 3.63 4.84 -5.16
N GLY A 82 3.01 4.37 -6.26
CA GLY A 82 2.02 5.14 -7.00
C GLY A 82 0.85 5.58 -6.11
N HIS A 83 0.32 4.66 -5.30
CA HIS A 83 -0.75 4.95 -4.35
C HIS A 83 -0.33 5.97 -3.28
N THR A 84 0.86 5.85 -2.70
CA THR A 84 1.36 6.82 -1.72
C THR A 84 1.52 8.22 -2.28
N LEU A 85 2.03 8.34 -3.51
CA LEU A 85 2.14 9.65 -4.17
C LEU A 85 0.75 10.23 -4.46
N GLY A 86 -0.19 9.40 -4.91
CA GLY A 86 -1.58 9.80 -5.12
C GLY A 86 -2.25 10.24 -3.81
N ALA A 87 -2.06 9.51 -2.72
CA ALA A 87 -2.59 9.83 -1.41
C ALA A 87 -1.96 11.10 -0.80
N LEU A 88 -0.66 11.32 -1.02
CA LEU A 88 0.02 12.56 -0.65
C LEU A 88 -0.58 13.76 -1.38
N ALA A 89 -0.73 13.66 -2.69
CA ALA A 89 -1.32 14.72 -3.51
C ALA A 89 -2.80 14.95 -3.17
N GLY A 90 -3.60 13.88 -3.07
CA GLY A 90 -5.02 13.94 -2.73
C GLY A 90 -5.26 14.47 -1.31
N GLY A 91 -4.44 14.04 -0.34
CA GLY A 91 -4.49 14.52 1.04
C GLY A 91 -4.07 15.99 1.17
N ALA A 92 -3.06 16.42 0.42
CA ALA A 92 -2.69 17.84 0.37
C ALA A 92 -3.80 18.70 -0.25
N LEU A 93 -4.41 18.25 -1.34
CA LEU A 93 -5.57 18.93 -1.95
C LEU A 93 -6.77 18.96 -1.01
N ALA A 94 -7.06 17.87 -0.31
CA ALA A 94 -8.12 17.81 0.68
C ALA A 94 -7.84 18.75 1.86
N ALA A 95 -6.60 18.82 2.34
CA ALA A 95 -6.19 19.74 3.41
C ALA A 95 -6.30 21.22 2.98
N LEU A 96 -5.93 21.53 1.73
CA LEU A 96 -6.10 22.88 1.16
C LEU A 96 -7.58 23.25 1.04
N TRP A 97 -8.43 22.31 0.63
CA TRP A 97 -9.86 22.55 0.43
C TRP A 97 -10.63 22.62 1.76
N ALA A 98 -10.44 21.63 2.63
CA ALA A 98 -11.11 21.54 3.93
C ALA A 98 -10.53 22.51 4.96
N GLY A 99 -9.25 22.86 4.85
CA GLY A 99 -8.61 23.79 5.77
C GLY A 99 -9.37 25.10 5.82
N GLN A 100 -9.67 25.71 4.67
CA GLN A 100 -10.35 27.01 4.59
C GLN A 100 -11.74 27.01 5.26
N THR A 101 -12.55 25.98 5.01
CA THR A 101 -13.90 25.85 5.55
C THR A 101 -13.91 25.48 7.04
N VAL A 102 -13.02 24.61 7.49
CA VAL A 102 -12.95 24.21 8.91
C VAL A 102 -12.40 25.33 9.77
N LEU A 103 -11.39 26.07 9.26
CA LEU A 103 -10.82 27.24 9.92
C LEU A 103 -11.88 28.31 10.23
N THR A 104 -12.66 28.68 9.21
CA THR A 104 -13.70 29.71 9.37
C THR A 104 -14.76 29.32 10.39
N TRP A 105 -15.12 28.04 10.47
CA TRP A 105 -16.08 27.54 11.44
C TRP A 105 -15.53 27.49 12.87
N LEU A 106 -14.28 27.05 13.05
CA LEU A 106 -13.61 26.98 14.35
C LEU A 106 -13.35 28.36 14.96
N VAL A 107 -12.90 29.32 14.15
CA VAL A 107 -12.69 30.70 14.60
C VAL A 107 -14.02 31.30 15.11
N GLN A 108 -15.13 31.02 14.42
CA GLN A 108 -16.44 31.55 14.83
C GLN A 108 -17.04 30.91 16.08
N THR A 109 -16.71 29.65 16.37
CA THR A 109 -17.39 28.90 17.45
C THR A 109 -16.62 28.83 18.76
N ARG A 110 -15.30 29.05 18.74
CA ARG A 110 -14.45 28.65 19.86
C ARG A 110 -13.47 29.71 20.36
N ASP A 111 -13.34 30.87 19.71
CA ASP A 111 -12.45 31.99 20.11
C ASP A 111 -11.05 31.51 20.57
N LEU A 112 -10.56 30.43 19.95
CA LEU A 112 -9.35 29.73 20.36
C LEU A 112 -8.16 30.30 19.56
N PRO A 113 -7.01 30.57 20.21
CA PRO A 113 -5.81 31.03 19.51
C PRO A 113 -5.37 29.95 18.52
N TRP A 114 -5.49 30.27 17.23
CA TRP A 114 -5.18 29.33 16.15
C TRP A 114 -3.74 29.52 15.68
N ASP A 115 -2.94 28.46 15.77
CA ASP A 115 -1.59 28.42 15.20
C ASP A 115 -1.59 27.61 13.90
N PRO A 116 -1.38 28.25 12.73
CA PRO A 116 -1.34 27.58 11.44
C PRO A 116 -0.28 26.47 11.35
N SER A 117 0.79 26.57 12.13
CA SER A 117 1.89 25.62 12.09
C SER A 117 1.48 24.22 12.58
N LEU A 118 0.71 24.14 13.68
CA LEU A 118 0.20 22.90 14.26
C LEU A 118 -0.73 22.13 13.29
N PHE A 119 -1.53 22.86 12.51
CA PHE A 119 -2.38 22.27 11.49
C PHE A 119 -1.57 21.55 10.40
N TRP A 120 -0.56 22.22 9.84
CA TRP A 120 0.24 21.61 8.76
C TRP A 120 1.09 20.44 9.25
N VAL A 121 1.62 20.52 10.47
CA VAL A 121 2.41 19.42 11.06
C VAL A 121 1.54 18.19 11.29
N SER A 122 0.33 18.35 11.86
CA SER A 122 -0.58 17.23 12.09
C SER A 122 -1.14 16.63 10.79
N ALA A 123 -1.44 17.46 9.79
CA ALA A 123 -1.84 17.01 8.46
C ALA A 123 -0.72 16.20 7.78
N ALA A 124 0.50 16.74 7.74
CA ALA A 124 1.65 16.05 7.15
C ALA A 124 1.98 14.72 7.88
N GLY A 125 1.89 14.71 9.21
CA GLY A 125 2.09 13.50 10.02
C GLY A 125 1.05 12.41 9.69
N THR A 126 -0.21 12.80 9.52
CA THR A 126 -1.28 11.85 9.18
C THR A 126 -1.09 11.28 7.78
N ILE A 127 -0.83 12.14 6.79
CA ILE A 127 -0.66 11.73 5.40
C ILE A 127 0.55 10.79 5.25
N SER A 128 1.65 11.09 5.96
CA SER A 128 2.84 10.24 5.94
C SER A 128 2.66 8.89 6.64
N CYS A 129 2.01 8.81 7.82
CA CYS A 129 1.73 7.53 8.50
C CYS A 129 0.82 6.66 7.63
N VAL A 130 -0.28 7.22 7.11
CA VAL A 130 -1.27 6.48 6.30
C VAL A 130 -0.66 6.03 4.98
N GLY A 131 0.11 6.90 4.32
CA GLY A 131 0.83 6.55 3.10
C GLY A 131 1.84 5.41 3.35
N GLY A 132 2.70 5.56 4.36
CA GLY A 132 3.69 4.54 4.70
C GLY A 132 3.05 3.17 5.01
N LEU A 133 1.95 3.17 5.77
CA LEU A 133 1.20 1.95 6.07
C LEU A 133 0.62 1.31 4.81
N GLY A 134 0.03 2.12 3.92
CA GLY A 134 -0.49 1.67 2.64
C GLY A 134 0.58 1.03 1.74
N LEU A 135 1.79 1.60 1.72
CA LEU A 135 2.92 1.05 0.98
C LEU A 135 3.33 -0.33 1.51
N VAL A 136 3.49 -0.46 2.83
CA VAL A 136 3.87 -1.73 3.47
C VAL A 136 2.82 -2.80 3.20
N LEU A 137 1.53 -2.44 3.32
CA LEU A 137 0.41 -3.32 3.01
C LEU A 137 0.42 -3.74 1.53
N ALA A 138 0.62 -2.81 0.60
CA ALA A 138 0.64 -3.11 -0.83
C ALA A 138 1.77 -4.09 -1.19
N VAL A 139 2.95 -3.93 -0.59
CA VAL A 139 4.09 -4.86 -0.78
C VAL A 139 3.77 -6.24 -0.21
N GLY A 140 3.26 -6.30 1.02
CA GLY A 140 2.91 -7.55 1.69
C GLY A 140 1.82 -8.32 0.96
N PHE A 141 0.73 -7.65 0.59
CA PHE A 141 -0.37 -8.24 -0.17
C PHE A 141 0.04 -8.57 -1.61
N GLY A 142 0.95 -7.81 -2.23
CA GLY A 142 1.50 -8.14 -3.55
C GLY A 142 2.30 -9.45 -3.54
N ALA A 143 3.12 -9.66 -2.52
CA ALA A 143 3.84 -10.92 -2.33
C ALA A 143 2.88 -12.10 -2.10
N LEU A 144 1.84 -11.90 -1.28
CA LEU A 144 0.80 -12.90 -1.04
C LEU A 144 0.00 -13.23 -2.31
N GLY A 145 -0.38 -12.22 -3.11
CA GLY A 145 -1.09 -12.40 -4.38
C GLY A 145 -0.29 -13.20 -5.41
N GLY A 146 1.03 -13.04 -5.44
CA GLY A 146 1.90 -13.86 -6.28
C GLY A 146 1.97 -15.32 -5.80
N ALA A 147 2.00 -15.54 -4.49
CA ALA A 147 2.03 -16.88 -3.90
C ALA A 147 0.71 -17.64 -4.09
N THR A 148 -0.44 -16.98 -3.92
CA THR A 148 -1.76 -17.60 -4.12
C THR A 148 -1.96 -18.05 -5.56
N TRP A 149 -1.52 -17.24 -6.52
CA TRP A 149 -1.59 -17.61 -7.94
C TRP A 149 -0.78 -18.88 -8.26
N TYR A 150 0.40 -19.05 -7.67
CA TYR A 150 1.21 -20.25 -7.88
C TYR A 150 0.51 -21.50 -7.32
N GLY A 151 -0.14 -21.38 -6.15
CA GLY A 151 -0.91 -22.45 -5.54
C GLY A 151 -2.07 -22.94 -6.41
N TRP A 152 -2.68 -22.07 -7.22
CA TRP A 152 -3.79 -22.42 -8.12
C TRP A 152 -3.35 -23.18 -9.40
N ARG A 153 -2.07 -23.19 -9.77
CA ARG A 153 -1.58 -23.90 -10.98
C ARG A 153 -1.45 -25.43 -10.81
N GLY A 154 -1.86 -25.96 -9.66
CA GLY A 154 -2.04 -27.40 -9.42
C GLY A 154 -0.79 -28.12 -8.87
N PRO A 155 -0.98 -29.29 -8.22
CA PRO A 155 0.09 -30.02 -7.51
C PRO A 155 1.27 -30.43 -8.40
N GLY A 156 1.04 -30.63 -9.70
CA GLY A 156 2.04 -31.17 -10.63
C GLY A 156 3.26 -30.26 -10.88
N ARG A 157 3.20 -28.97 -10.54
CA ARG A 157 4.36 -28.05 -10.64
C ARG A 157 5.12 -27.87 -9.31
N GLN A 158 4.48 -28.20 -8.18
CA GLN A 158 5.12 -28.12 -6.87
C GLN A 158 6.19 -29.21 -6.69
N ALA A 159 6.07 -30.32 -7.42
CA ALA A 159 7.04 -31.42 -7.40
C ALA A 159 8.35 -31.12 -8.17
N ALA A 160 8.38 -30.04 -8.97
CA ALA A 160 9.58 -29.63 -9.71
C ALA A 160 10.44 -28.61 -8.93
N GLU A 161 10.05 -28.28 -7.69
CA GLU A 161 10.85 -27.42 -6.80
C GLU A 161 12.19 -28.09 -6.50
N VAL A 162 13.27 -27.32 -6.69
CA VAL A 162 14.65 -27.82 -6.71
C VAL A 162 15.01 -28.38 -5.32
N PRO A 163 15.59 -29.60 -5.24
CA PRO A 163 16.01 -30.19 -3.97
C PRO A 163 17.15 -29.35 -3.38
N GLY A 164 16.82 -28.39 -2.51
CA GLY A 164 17.78 -27.46 -1.93
C GLY A 164 17.13 -26.27 -1.20
N GLU A 165 15.93 -25.85 -1.63
CA GLU A 165 15.08 -24.99 -0.78
C GLU A 165 14.45 -25.90 0.29
N GLY A 166 15.00 -25.87 1.51
CA GLY A 166 14.47 -26.62 2.64
C GLY A 166 12.96 -26.37 2.81
N PRO A 167 12.21 -27.33 3.37
CA PRO A 167 10.75 -27.30 3.41
C PRO A 167 10.29 -25.95 3.92
N LEU A 168 9.77 -25.13 2.99
CA LEU A 168 9.11 -23.88 3.31
C LEU A 168 7.99 -24.24 4.28
N SER A 169 8.24 -23.98 5.56
CA SER A 169 7.30 -24.17 6.66
C SER A 169 5.94 -23.64 6.21
N ALA A 170 4.92 -24.48 6.31
CA ALA A 170 3.58 -24.21 5.85
C ALA A 170 3.15 -22.75 6.14
N PRO A 171 2.47 -22.07 5.20
CA PRO A 171 2.08 -20.66 5.32
C PRO A 171 1.22 -20.31 6.55
N GLY A 172 0.82 -21.30 7.36
CA GLY A 172 -0.06 -21.13 8.52
C GLY A 172 0.53 -20.36 9.71
N ARG A 173 1.86 -20.28 9.87
CA ARG A 173 2.47 -19.55 11.01
C ARG A 173 3.05 -18.18 10.63
N SER A 174 3.64 -18.06 9.45
CA SER A 174 4.20 -16.79 8.98
C SER A 174 3.12 -15.78 8.60
N ALA A 175 1.98 -16.22 8.03
CA ALA A 175 0.86 -15.33 7.74
C ALA A 175 0.26 -14.71 9.01
N VAL A 176 0.18 -15.48 10.11
CA VAL A 176 -0.34 -15.01 11.40
C VAL A 176 0.61 -14.01 12.05
N VAL A 177 1.93 -14.23 11.97
CA VAL A 177 2.94 -13.27 12.46
C VAL A 177 2.92 -11.98 11.63
N TRP A 178 2.71 -12.08 10.31
CA TRP A 178 2.54 -10.91 9.45
C TRP A 178 1.26 -10.14 9.75
N MET A 179 0.12 -10.82 9.93
CA MET A 179 -1.13 -10.17 10.34
C MET A 179 -1.02 -9.52 11.72
N ALA A 180 -0.35 -10.17 12.68
CA ALA A 180 -0.10 -9.61 14.01
C ALA A 180 0.85 -8.41 13.96
N GLY A 181 1.87 -8.44 13.10
CA GLY A 181 2.77 -7.30 12.86
C GLY A 181 2.04 -6.11 12.23
N ILE A 182 1.17 -6.36 11.25
CA ILE A 182 0.34 -5.33 10.62
C ILE A 182 -0.65 -4.74 11.63
N LEU A 183 -1.30 -5.58 12.44
CA LEU A 183 -2.21 -5.13 13.49
C LEU A 183 -1.47 -4.31 14.56
N GLY A 184 -0.26 -4.74 14.95
CA GLY A 184 0.61 -4.01 15.87
C GLY A 184 1.05 -2.65 15.32
N LEU A 185 1.44 -2.57 14.04
CA LEU A 185 1.83 -1.32 13.39
C LEU A 185 0.64 -0.36 13.24
N LEU A 186 -0.56 -0.90 12.98
CA LEU A 186 -1.81 -0.15 12.88
C LEU A 186 -2.22 0.40 14.26
N VAL A 187 -2.14 -0.42 15.30
CA VAL A 187 -2.33 0.02 16.69
C VAL A 187 -1.27 1.06 17.08
N CYS A 188 -0.03 0.94 16.61
CA CYS A 188 1.03 1.91 16.92
C CYS A 188 0.86 3.26 16.21
N CYS A 189 0.50 3.30 14.91
CA CYS A 189 0.15 4.55 14.21
C CYS A 189 -1.10 5.20 14.85
N VAL A 190 -2.13 4.42 15.17
CA VAL A 190 -3.37 4.94 15.81
C VAL A 190 -3.08 5.44 17.23
N ALA A 191 -2.35 4.69 18.04
CA ALA A 191 -1.95 5.11 19.38
C ALA A 191 -1.04 6.33 19.32
N GLY A 192 -0.07 6.39 18.40
CA GLY A 192 0.79 7.55 18.20
C GLY A 192 0.02 8.80 17.78
N PHE A 193 -0.97 8.65 16.89
CA PHE A 193 -1.86 9.74 16.50
C PHE A 193 -2.75 10.21 17.66
N ILE A 194 -3.32 9.29 18.43
CA ILE A 194 -4.10 9.63 19.63
C ILE A 194 -3.20 10.34 20.64
N LEU A 195 -1.98 9.85 20.88
CA LEU A 195 -1.03 10.45 21.81
C LEU A 195 -0.62 11.86 21.35
N LEU A 196 -0.35 12.03 20.06
CA LEU A 196 0.00 13.34 19.48
C LEU A 196 -1.18 14.31 19.57
N SER A 197 -2.40 13.83 19.26
CA SER A 197 -3.62 14.62 19.37
C SER A 197 -3.90 15.05 20.81
N VAL A 198 -3.71 14.13 21.76
CA VAL A 198 -3.83 14.40 23.20
C VAL A 198 -2.75 15.37 23.64
N LEU A 199 -1.49 15.18 23.27
CA LEU A 199 -0.38 16.08 23.59
C LEU A 199 -0.59 17.49 23.06
N VAL A 200 -1.10 17.63 21.83
CA VAL A 200 -1.48 18.93 21.25
C VAL A 200 -2.62 19.57 22.04
N TRP A 201 -3.63 18.78 22.42
CA TRP A 201 -4.76 19.29 23.21
C TRP A 201 -4.41 19.63 24.66
N THR A 202 -3.53 18.88 25.31
CA THR A 202 -3.15 19.07 26.71
C THR A 202 -1.96 20.01 26.89
N GLY A 203 -1.12 20.19 25.85
CA GLY A 203 0.04 21.09 25.88
C GLY A 203 -0.31 22.55 25.64
N GLY A 204 -1.51 22.85 25.10
CA GLY A 204 -1.95 24.21 24.79
C GLY A 204 -2.54 25.01 25.96
N THR A 205 -2.70 24.43 27.15
CA THR A 205 -3.31 25.13 28.31
C THR A 205 -2.28 25.77 29.25
N GLY A 206 -1.02 25.84 28.83
CA GLY A 206 0.09 26.38 29.62
C GLY A 206 0.58 27.74 29.15
N PHE A 207 -0.30 28.67 28.78
CA PHE A 207 0.01 30.10 28.63
C PHE A 207 -1.20 30.98 28.95
#